data_AF-A0A397VEY4-F1
#
_entry.id   AF-A0A397VEY4-F1
#
_cell.length_a   1.000
_cell.length_b   1.000
_cell.length_c   1.000
_cell.angle_alpha   90.00
_cell.angle_beta   90.00
_cell.angle_gamma   90.00
#
_symmetry.space_group_name_H-M   'P 1'
#
loop_
_entity.id
_entity.type
_entity.pdbx_description
1 polymer ?
#
loop_
_entity_poly.entity_id
_entity_poly.type
_entity_poly.pdbx_seq_one_letter_code
_entity_poly.pdbx_strand_id
1 'polypeptide(L)'
;MWEILHGKRVYQDKEYDRELQEQIVVNDKRPEVVENVPECYLSLMKKCWVREQNKRPTAEEIEEILIKWQNDEKVLLEFSVSEKTLKNVNEQTYFEAPSESSYVSMMLNLPNNV
;
A
#
# COMPACT_ATOMS: atom_id res chain seq x y z
N MET A 1 -1.42 3.37 -0.32
CA MET A 1 0.06 3.38 -0.14
C MET A 1 0.74 2.41 -1.09
N TRP A 2 0.50 1.10 -1.00
CA TRP A 2 1.14 0.14 -1.90
C TRP A 2 0.89 0.39 -3.39
N GLU A 3 -0.34 0.74 -3.78
CA GLU A 3 -0.67 1.03 -5.19
C GLU A 3 0.01 2.32 -5.68
N ILE A 4 0.22 3.30 -4.81
CA ILE A 4 1.00 4.52 -5.14
C ILE A 4 2.45 4.13 -5.42
N LEU A 5 3.02 3.27 -4.58
CA LEU A 5 4.40 2.80 -4.72
C LEU A 5 4.61 1.97 -5.99
N HIS A 6 3.66 1.11 -6.35
CA HIS A 6 3.82 0.16 -7.47
C HIS A 6 3.14 0.61 -8.77
N GLY A 7 2.37 1.70 -8.74
CA GLY A 7 1.64 2.23 -9.90
C GLY A 7 0.57 1.27 -10.46
N LYS A 8 0.17 0.23 -9.72
CA LYS A 8 -0.76 -0.81 -10.17
C LYS A 8 -1.73 -1.22 -9.07
N ARG A 9 -2.87 -1.79 -9.45
CA ARG A 9 -3.89 -2.22 -8.49
C ARG A 9 -3.38 -3.40 -7.65
N VAL A 10 -3.74 -3.42 -6.37
CA VAL A 10 -3.44 -4.59 -5.52
C VAL A 10 -4.16 -5.81 -6.08
N TYR A 11 -3.44 -6.91 -6.28
CA TYR A 11 -3.99 -8.16 -6.83
C TYR A 11 -4.68 -7.99 -8.19
N GLN A 12 -4.19 -7.08 -9.04
CA GLN A 12 -4.72 -6.83 -10.39
C GLN A 12 -4.94 -8.10 -11.23
N ASP A 13 -4.08 -9.11 -11.05
CA ASP A 13 -4.12 -10.38 -11.80
C ASP A 13 -4.97 -11.47 -11.12
N LYS A 14 -5.79 -11.11 -10.12
CA LYS A 14 -6.65 -12.04 -9.37
C LYS A 14 -8.10 -11.58 -9.41
N GLU A 15 -9.02 -12.54 -9.52
CA GLU A 15 -10.42 -12.26 -9.28
C GLU A 15 -10.65 -11.98 -7.79
N TYR A 16 -11.55 -11.04 -7.49
CA TYR A 16 -11.89 -10.67 -6.12
C TYR A 16 -12.98 -11.62 -5.58
N ASP A 17 -12.60 -12.88 -5.38
CA ASP A 17 -13.48 -13.94 -4.90
C ASP A 17 -13.34 -14.18 -3.38
N ARG A 18 -14.12 -15.14 -2.86
CA ARG A 18 -14.10 -15.53 -1.45
C ARG A 18 -12.73 -16.08 -1.04
N GLU A 19 -12.05 -16.82 -1.92
CA GLU A 19 -10.75 -17.40 -1.61
C GLU A 19 -9.72 -16.30 -1.35
N LEU A 20 -9.64 -15.29 -2.22
CA LEU A 20 -8.75 -14.15 -2.02
C LEU A 20 -9.09 -13.38 -0.73
N GLN A 21 -10.38 -13.19 -0.43
CA GLN A 21 -10.82 -12.55 0.81
C GLN A 21 -10.35 -13.34 2.04
N GLU A 22 -10.53 -14.67 2.06
CA GLU A 22 -10.06 -15.53 3.14
C GLU A 22 -8.54 -15.47 3.30
N GLN A 23 -7.79 -15.48 2.19
CA GLN A 23 -6.34 -15.33 2.25
C GLN A 23 -5.93 -13.99 2.90
N ILE A 24 -6.61 -12.89 2.58
CA ILE A 24 -6.29 -11.56 3.13
C ILE A 24 -6.67 -11.45 4.62
N VAL A 25 -7.89 -11.88 4.97
CA VAL A 25 -8.49 -11.65 6.30
C VAL A 25 -8.09 -12.72 7.31
N VAL A 26 -8.10 -14.00 6.89
CA VAL A 26 -7.80 -15.14 7.76
C VAL A 26 -6.31 -15.41 7.76
N ASN A 27 -5.69 -15.55 6.58
CA ASN A 27 -4.27 -15.92 6.48
C ASN A 27 -3.30 -14.73 6.51
N ASP A 28 -3.81 -13.52 6.73
CA ASP A 28 -3.01 -12.29 6.78
C ASP A 28 -2.19 -12.02 5.50
N LYS A 29 -2.64 -12.51 4.34
CA LYS A 29 -1.95 -12.28 3.08
C LYS A 29 -1.82 -10.79 2.82
N ARG A 30 -0.60 -10.33 2.55
CA ARG A 30 -0.29 -8.95 2.15
C ARG A 30 0.43 -8.94 0.81
N PRO A 31 0.33 -7.85 0.05
CA PRO A 31 1.06 -7.69 -1.20
C PRO A 31 2.57 -7.69 -0.94
N GLU A 32 3.32 -8.28 -1.86
CA GLU A 32 4.78 -8.24 -1.82
C GLU A 32 5.29 -6.82 -1.99
N VAL A 33 6.36 -6.46 -1.29
CA VAL A 33 6.96 -5.13 -1.37
C VAL A 33 8.33 -5.28 -2.01
N VAL A 34 8.59 -4.49 -3.05
CA VAL A 34 9.89 -4.43 -3.72
C VAL A 34 10.99 -3.87 -2.80
N GLU A 35 12.23 -4.19 -3.13
CA GLU A 35 13.40 -3.60 -2.48
C GLU A 35 13.55 -2.12 -2.86
N ASN A 36 14.37 -1.37 -2.12
CA ASN A 36 14.67 0.06 -2.33
C ASN A 36 13.52 1.03 -2.03
N VAL A 37 12.49 0.61 -1.30
CA VAL A 37 11.48 1.50 -0.71
C VAL A 37 12.06 2.16 0.53
N PRO A 38 11.88 3.49 0.74
CA PRO A 38 12.36 4.16 1.94
C PRO A 38 11.75 3.58 3.19
N GLU A 39 12.57 3.38 4.20
CA GLU A 39 12.20 2.60 5.39
C GLU A 39 11.03 3.25 6.14
N CYS A 40 10.98 4.59 6.17
CA CYS A 40 9.90 5.34 6.79
C CYS A 40 8.53 5.04 6.15
N TYR A 41 8.48 4.93 4.82
CA TYR A 41 7.26 4.61 4.07
C TYR A 41 6.88 3.16 4.23
N LEU A 42 7.86 2.25 4.16
CA LEU A 42 7.64 0.82 4.39
C LEU A 42 7.07 0.56 5.78
N SER A 43 7.65 1.20 6.80
CA SER A 43 7.22 1.09 8.19
C SER A 43 5.80 1.60 8.38
N LEU A 44 5.47 2.78 7.86
CA LEU A 44 4.10 3.31 7.91
C LEU A 44 3.11 2.39 7.19
N MET A 45 3.45 1.93 5.98
CA MET A 45 2.60 1.03 5.20
C MET A 45 2.32 -0.29 5.94
N LYS A 46 3.35 -0.90 6.54
CA LYS A 46 3.19 -2.11 7.37
C LYS A 46 2.37 -1.84 8.63
N LYS A 47 2.54 -0.68 9.28
CA LYS A 47 1.75 -0.29 10.45
C LYS A 47 0.25 -0.20 10.12
N CYS A 48 -0.10 0.30 8.93
CA CYS A 48 -1.48 0.34 8.42
C CYS A 48 -2.08 -1.05 8.18
N TRP A 49 -1.26 -2.09 8.03
CA TRP A 49 -1.67 -3.45 7.71
C TRP A 49 -1.78 -4.40 8.90
N VAL A 50 -1.44 -3.93 10.10
CA VAL A 50 -1.48 -4.74 11.32
C VAL A 50 -2.89 -5.30 11.53
N ARG A 51 -2.98 -6.60 11.84
CA ARG A 51 -4.27 -7.29 12.06
C ARG A 51 -5.11 -6.59 13.12
N GLU A 52 -4.49 -6.28 14.25
CA GLU A 52 -5.12 -5.62 15.40
C GLU A 52 -5.49 -4.17 15.06
N GLN A 53 -6.79 -3.89 14.99
CA GLN A 53 -7.32 -2.60 14.54
C GLN A 53 -6.80 -1.42 15.37
N ASN A 54 -6.70 -1.58 16.69
CA ASN A 54 -6.22 -0.56 17.62
C ASN A 54 -4.71 -0.26 17.50
N LYS A 55 -3.94 -1.09 16.80
CA LYS A 55 -2.52 -0.85 16.51
C LYS A 55 -2.29 -0.10 15.19
N ARG A 56 -3.34 0.02 14.36
CA ARG A 56 -3.27 0.79 13.11
C ARG A 56 -3.29 2.27 13.43
N PRO A 57 -2.55 3.09 12.67
CA PRO A 57 -2.62 4.52 12.85
C PRO A 57 -3.99 5.05 12.41
N THR A 58 -4.46 6.10 13.07
CA THR A 58 -5.65 6.85 12.62
C THR A 58 -5.32 7.64 11.36
N ALA A 59 -6.35 8.13 10.67
CA ALA A 59 -6.14 9.02 9.52
C ALA A 59 -5.39 10.31 9.91
N GLU A 60 -5.67 10.85 11.10
CA GLU A 60 -4.99 12.02 11.67
C GLU A 60 -3.51 11.74 11.93
N GLU A 61 -3.18 10.59 12.55
CA GLU A 61 -1.78 10.20 12.76
C GLU A 61 -1.03 10.01 11.43
N ILE A 62 -1.68 9.44 10.41
CA ILE A 62 -1.10 9.31 9.07
C ILE A 62 -0.84 10.70 8.48
N GLU A 63 -1.82 11.61 8.54
CA GLU A 63 -1.69 12.98 8.04
C GLU A 63 -0.51 13.70 8.69
N GLU A 64 -0.39 13.66 10.02
CA GLU A 64 0.72 14.26 10.74
C GLU A 64 2.08 13.70 10.29
N ILE A 65 2.18 12.39 10.08
CA ILE A 65 3.41 11.75 9.59
C ILE A 65 3.75 12.25 8.19
N LEU A 66 2.76 12.33 7.29
CA LEU A 66 2.97 12.83 5.93
C LEU A 66 3.37 14.30 5.92
N ILE A 67 2.76 15.15 6.76
CA ILE A 67 3.15 16.55 6.91
C ILE A 67 4.58 16.67 7.43
N LYS A 68 4.98 15.83 8.41
CA LYS A 68 6.36 15.81 8.90
C LYS A 68 7.35 15.46 7.78
N TRP A 69 7.04 14.46 6.96
CA TRP A 69 7.89 14.09 5.82
C TRP A 69 7.99 15.20 4.76
N GLN A 70 6.88 15.90 4.47
CA GLN A 70 6.90 17.02 3.52
C GLN A 70 7.79 18.18 3.97
N ASN A 71 8.02 18.31 5.28
CA ASN A 71 8.87 19.35 5.86
C ASN A 71 10.29 18.85 6.21
N ASP A 72 10.62 17.60 5.88
CA ASP A 72 11.93 17.00 6.14
C ASP A 72 12.68 16.77 4.81
N GLU A 73 13.61 17.65 4.49
CA GLU A 73 14.42 17.59 3.27
C GLU A 73 15.16 16.26 3.11
N LYS A 74 15.63 15.65 4.21
CA LYS A 74 16.35 14.38 4.16
C LYS A 74 15.42 13.25 3.71
N VAL A 75 14.21 13.22 4.24
CA VAL A 75 13.19 12.24 3.85
C VAL A 75 12.79 12.42 2.38
N LEU A 76 12.61 13.67 1.94
CA LEU A 76 12.31 13.96 0.53
C LEU A 76 13.43 13.53 -0.42
N LEU A 77 14.69 13.73 -0.03
CA LEU A 77 15.86 13.26 -0.78
C LEU A 77 15.89 11.73 -0.86
N GLU A 78 15.62 11.02 0.24
CA GLU A 78 15.51 9.57 0.27
C GLU A 78 14.43 9.06 -0.71
N PHE A 79 13.24 9.70 -0.70
CA PHE A 79 12.18 9.40 -1.66
C PHE A 79 12.63 9.59 -3.11
N SER A 80 13.28 10.72 -3.43
CA SER A 80 13.75 11.00 -4.79
C SER A 80 14.78 9.97 -5.28
N VAL A 81 15.70 9.53 -4.41
CA VAL A 81 16.69 8.50 -4.75
C VAL A 81 16.03 7.14 -4.97
N SER A 82 15.11 6.75 -4.08
CA SER A 82 14.32 5.52 -4.24
C SER A 82 13.57 5.51 -5.56
N GLU A 83 12.84 6.58 -5.88
CA GLU A 83 12.06 6.66 -7.12
C GLU A 83 12.93 6.49 -8.37
N LYS A 84 14.11 7.13 -8.41
CA LYS A 84 15.06 6.97 -9.52
C LYS A 84 15.55 5.52 -9.63
N THR A 85 15.85 4.90 -8.50
CA THR A 85 16.30 3.50 -8.44
C THR A 85 15.22 2.55 -8.95
N LEU A 86 13.96 2.74 -8.51
CA LEU A 86 12.82 1.95 -8.96
C LEU A 86 12.54 2.13 -10.46
N LYS A 87 12.66 3.35 -10.98
CA LYS A 87 12.50 3.65 -12.42
C LYS A 87 13.55 2.94 -13.29
N ASN A 88 14.80 2.90 -12.82
CA ASN A 88 15.89 2.26 -13.55
C ASN A 88 15.78 0.72 -13.55
N VAL A 89 15.10 0.13 -12.57
CA VAL A 89 14.85 -1.32 -12.50
C VAL A 89 13.59 -1.71 -13.30
N ASN A 90 12.61 -0.81 -13.41
CA ASN A 90 11.27 -1.08 -13.98
C ASN A 90 11.04 -0.46 -15.37
N GLU A 91 12.07 -0.27 -16.22
CA GLU A 91 11.90 0.22 -17.61
C GLU A 91 10.93 -0.62 -18.48
N GLN A 92 10.38 -1.74 -17.98
CA GLN A 92 9.38 -2.55 -18.69
C GLN A 92 7.93 -2.47 -18.17
N THR A 93 7.59 -1.73 -17.10
CA THR A 93 6.20 -1.71 -16.60
C THR A 93 5.76 -0.37 -15.96
N TYR A 94 5.94 0.76 -16.65
CA TYR A 94 5.11 1.93 -16.39
C TYR A 94 3.88 1.87 -17.30
N PHE A 95 2.83 1.19 -16.84
CA PHE A 95 1.52 1.37 -17.45
C PHE A 95 0.96 2.72 -16.98
N GLU A 96 0.55 3.56 -17.92
CA GLU A 96 -0.19 4.80 -17.65
C GLU A 96 -1.31 4.51 -16.65
N ALA A 97 -1.45 5.37 -15.64
CA ALA A 97 -2.51 5.25 -14.65
C ALA A 97 -3.85 5.11 -15.39
N PRO A 98 -4.59 3.98 -15.25
CA PRO A 98 -5.84 3.83 -15.97
C PRO A 98 -6.77 4.96 -15.56
N SER A 99 -7.24 5.71 -16.55
CA SER A 99 -8.00 6.95 -16.41
C SER A 99 -9.29 6.80 -15.59
N GLU A 100 -9.70 5.58 -15.29
CA GLU A 100 -10.88 5.27 -14.48
C GLU A 100 -10.60 4.19 -13.43
N SER A 101 -10.08 4.59 -12.28
CA SER A 101 -10.13 3.77 -11.06
C SER A 101 -11.26 4.25 -10.15
N SER A 102 -12.45 3.66 -10.28
CA SER A 102 -13.50 3.82 -9.28
C SER A 102 -13.18 2.91 -8.09
N TYR A 103 -12.60 3.46 -7.02
CA TYR A 103 -12.50 2.75 -5.75
C TYR A 103 -13.92 2.61 -5.16
N VAL A 104 -14.53 1.44 -5.33
CA VAL A 104 -15.81 1.13 -4.71
C VAL A 104 -15.54 0.36 -3.43
N SER A 105 -16.03 0.87 -2.31
CA SER A 105 -15.98 0.17 -1.02
C SER A 105 -16.89 -1.06 -1.09
N MET A 106 -16.31 -2.27 -1.05
CA MET A 106 -17.08 -3.51 -1.03
C MET A 106 -17.29 -3.93 0.42
N MET A 107 -18.54 -3.91 0.89
CA MET A 107 -18.90 -4.44 2.20
C MET A 107 -18.71 -5.97 2.18
N LEU A 108 -17.78 -6.46 3.01
CA LEU A 108 -17.57 -7.89 3.20
C LEU A 108 -18.73 -8.46 4.03
N ASN A 109 -19.63 -9.20 3.40
CA ASN A 109 -20.63 -9.99 4.09
C ASN A 109 -19.97 -11.25 4.65
N LEU A 110 -19.21 -11.10 5.75
CA LEU A 110 -18.71 -12.24 6.51
C LEU A 110 -19.91 -12.91 7.21
N PRO A 111 -20.13 -14.23 7.05
CA PRO A 111 -21.11 -14.93 7.86
C PRO A 111 -20.68 -14.83 9.33
N ASN A 112 -21.56 -14.27 10.17
CA ASN A 112 -21.42 -14.26 11.62
C ASN A 112 -21.30 -15.70 12.13
N ASN A 113 -20.08 -16.20 12.28
CA ASN A 113 -19.80 -17.42 13.00
C ASN A 113 -18.92 -17.09 14.20
N VAL A 114 -19.64 -16.83 15.30
CA VAL A 114 -19.35 -17.02 16.74
C VAL A 114 -17.99 -16.56 17.27
#